data_AF-A0A1U7LLG1-F1
#
_entry.id   AF-A0A1U7LLG1-F1
#
_cell.length_a   1.000
_cell.length_b   1.000
_cell.length_c   1.000
_cell.angle_alpha   90.00
_cell.angle_beta   90.00
_cell.angle_gamma   90.00
#
_symmetry.space_group_name_H-M   'P 1'
#
loop_
_entity.id
_entity.type
_entity.pdbx_description
1 polymer ?
#
loop_
_entity_poly.entity_id
_entity_poly.type
_entity_poly.pdbx_seq_one_letter_code
_entity_poly.pdbx_strand_id
1 'polypeptide(L)'
;MTLCMDLKICKTNVSYIEEAVVPMQKQNENLNQNEQQKLGTYMGYKFETVCTLNKPWEASSRTEIETREGNIVDNTPQYASVVRYRIGEVRLILGGEVDCVWDYKPEPPESPLSHYVELKTSKSQKSPKDRSIFERHKLLKFWAQSFLLGVPKVIVGFRSDSGLLQSIRTFETQKIPGIVRQPSGYSPWNANIAISFAEGVMKWLRMNIPKGDAVWRLQFRGGEGVEVYKLPETELCFLTKEFMEWRKSQNPLKEQRG
;
A
#
# COMPACT_ATOMS: atom_id res chain seq x y z
N MET A 1 13.74 -6.68 -15.54
CA MET A 1 12.43 -7.04 -14.96
C MET A 1 11.48 -5.93 -15.35
N THR A 2 10.64 -6.16 -16.36
CA THR A 2 9.60 -5.19 -16.76
C THR A 2 8.62 -5.09 -15.61
N LEU A 3 8.36 -3.87 -15.12
CA LEU A 3 7.32 -3.67 -14.12
C LEU A 3 5.98 -4.04 -14.78
N CYS A 4 5.41 -5.16 -14.35
CA CYS A 4 4.08 -5.61 -14.74
C CYS A 4 3.16 -5.41 -13.53
N MET A 5 2.09 -4.65 -13.71
CA MET A 5 1.01 -4.55 -12.72
C MET A 5 -0.23 -5.09 -13.38
N ASP A 6 -0.83 -6.12 -12.78
CA ASP A 6 -2.00 -6.80 -13.30
C ASP A 6 -3.15 -6.66 -12.32
N LEU A 7 -4.24 -6.03 -12.74
CA LEU A 7 -5.45 -5.86 -11.91
C LEU A 7 -6.66 -6.48 -12.59
N LYS A 8 -7.59 -7.01 -11.79
CA LYS A 8 -8.95 -7.39 -12.22
C LYS A 8 -9.93 -6.28 -11.84
N ILE A 9 -10.87 -6.01 -12.74
CA ILE A 9 -11.88 -4.96 -12.57
C ILE A 9 -13.27 -5.53 -12.83
N CYS A 10 -14.19 -5.40 -11.88
CA CYS A 10 -15.63 -5.59 -12.08
C CYS A 10 -16.34 -4.24 -12.04
N LYS A 11 -17.15 -3.91 -13.05
CA LYS A 11 -17.83 -2.61 -13.13
C LYS A 11 -19.34 -2.71 -13.15
N THR A 12 -19.96 -2.40 -12.01
CA THR A 12 -21.42 -2.24 -11.90
C THR A 12 -21.79 -0.75 -12.04
N ASN A 13 -22.40 -0.15 -11.02
CA ASN A 13 -22.48 1.31 -10.86
C ASN A 13 -21.18 1.91 -10.31
N VAL A 14 -20.34 1.08 -9.69
CA VAL A 14 -19.01 1.42 -9.17
C VAL A 14 -18.02 0.41 -9.74
N SER A 15 -16.78 0.84 -9.96
CA SER A 15 -15.67 -0.05 -10.33
C SER A 15 -15.03 -0.61 -9.06
N TYR A 16 -14.93 -1.92 -8.99
CA TYR A 16 -14.15 -2.64 -7.99
C TYR A 16 -12.85 -3.10 -8.66
N ILE A 17 -11.73 -2.96 -7.96
CA ILE A 17 -10.40 -3.26 -8.49
C ILE A 17 -9.66 -4.10 -7.45
N GLU A 18 -9.10 -5.23 -7.87
CA GLU A 18 -8.20 -6.05 -7.07
C GLU A 18 -6.94 -6.41 -7.85
N GLU A 19 -5.88 -6.81 -7.16
CA GLU A 19 -4.69 -7.37 -7.79
C GLU A 19 -5.02 -8.73 -8.42
N ALA A 20 -4.63 -8.90 -9.69
CA ALA A 20 -4.79 -10.17 -10.38
C ALA A 20 -3.70 -11.14 -9.91
N VAL A 21 -4.01 -11.95 -8.91
CA VAL A 21 -3.08 -13.01 -8.48
C VAL A 21 -3.14 -14.16 -9.48
N VAL A 22 -2.05 -14.36 -10.23
CA VAL A 22 -1.85 -15.59 -11.02
C VAL A 22 -1.09 -16.59 -10.14
N PRO A 23 -1.71 -17.70 -9.68
CA PRO A 23 -1.11 -18.58 -8.67
C PRO A 23 0.29 -19.11 -9.03
N MET A 24 0.51 -19.40 -10.32
CA MET A 24 1.78 -19.90 -10.84
C MET A 24 2.91 -18.85 -10.78
N GLN A 25 2.59 -17.56 -10.97
CA GLN A 25 3.57 -16.48 -10.82
C GLN A 25 3.98 -16.33 -9.35
N LYS A 26 3.00 -16.32 -8.43
CA LYS A 26 3.25 -16.20 -6.99
C LYS A 26 4.06 -17.39 -6.45
N GLN A 27 3.80 -18.61 -6.93
CA GLN A 27 4.61 -19.79 -6.61
C GLN A 27 6.05 -19.66 -7.14
N ASN A 28 6.24 -19.25 -8.39
CA ASN A 28 7.57 -19.06 -8.96
C ASN A 28 8.36 -17.94 -8.26
N GLU A 29 7.71 -16.85 -7.86
CA GLU A 29 8.35 -15.80 -7.07
C GLU A 29 8.81 -16.33 -5.71
N ASN A 30 7.98 -17.10 -5.01
CA ASN A 30 8.34 -17.70 -3.72
C ASN A 30 9.47 -18.72 -3.85
N LEU A 31 9.49 -19.53 -4.91
CA LEU A 31 10.56 -20.51 -5.16
C LEU A 31 11.89 -19.84 -5.53
N ASN A 32 11.84 -18.69 -6.21
CA ASN A 32 13.03 -17.96 -6.66
C ASN A 32 13.53 -16.91 -5.65
N GLN A 33 12.85 -16.75 -4.51
CA GLN A 33 13.33 -15.84 -3.46
C GLN A 33 14.61 -16.39 -2.83
N ASN A 34 15.69 -15.61 -2.95
CA ASN A 34 16.95 -15.96 -2.29
C ASN A 34 16.86 -15.74 -0.78
N GLU A 35 17.75 -16.39 -0.02
CA GLU A 35 17.77 -16.30 1.45
C GLU A 35 17.91 -14.86 1.96
N GLN A 36 18.61 -14.00 1.22
CA GLN A 36 18.77 -12.59 1.57
C GLN A 36 17.45 -11.81 1.46
N GLN A 37 16.60 -12.13 0.49
CA GLN A 37 15.26 -11.55 0.33
C GLN A 37 14.33 -12.01 1.45
N LYS A 38 14.30 -13.32 1.74
CA LYS A 38 13.50 -13.88 2.86
C LYS A 38 13.89 -13.23 4.18
N LEU A 39 15.20 -13.13 4.44
CA LEU A 39 15.72 -12.46 5.63
C LEU A 39 15.35 -10.97 5.64
N GLY A 40 15.36 -10.30 4.48
CA GLY A 40 14.91 -8.93 4.33
C GLY A 40 13.44 -8.73 4.72
N THR A 41 12.56 -9.66 4.33
CA THR A 41 11.15 -9.69 4.71
C THR A 41 10.99 -9.91 6.21
N TYR A 42 11.66 -10.92 6.77
CA TYR A 42 11.64 -11.17 8.21
C TYR A 42 12.09 -9.96 9.03
N MET A 43 13.16 -9.27 8.60
CA MET A 43 13.65 -8.06 9.27
C MET A 43 12.62 -6.92 9.29
N GLY A 44 11.69 -6.87 8.32
CA GLY A 44 10.56 -5.94 8.33
C GLY A 44 9.63 -6.23 9.50
N TYR A 45 9.06 -7.44 9.53
CA TYR A 45 8.16 -7.88 10.59
C TYR A 45 8.84 -7.88 11.98
N LYS A 46 10.12 -8.21 12.06
CA LYS A 46 10.86 -8.13 13.32
C LYS A 46 10.99 -6.68 13.79
N PHE A 47 11.20 -5.73 12.89
CA PHE A 47 11.24 -4.31 13.23
C PHE A 47 9.91 -3.83 13.77
N GLU A 48 8.79 -4.18 13.14
CA GLU A 48 7.45 -3.91 13.68
C GLU A 48 7.29 -4.50 15.07
N THR A 49 7.61 -5.78 15.25
CA THR A 49 7.51 -6.50 16.54
C THR A 49 8.26 -5.81 17.68
N VAL A 50 9.48 -5.30 17.42
CA VAL A 50 10.30 -4.67 18.47
C VAL A 50 9.98 -3.20 18.67
N CYS A 51 9.43 -2.52 17.66
CA CYS A 51 9.12 -1.10 17.71
C CYS A 51 7.70 -0.79 18.19
N THR A 52 6.81 -1.77 18.29
CA THR A 52 5.44 -1.56 18.77
C THR A 52 5.20 -2.16 20.17
N LEU A 53 4.07 -1.77 20.76
CA LEU A 53 3.50 -2.38 21.96
C LEU A 53 2.06 -2.79 21.62
N ASN A 54 1.59 -3.88 22.22
CA ASN A 54 0.22 -4.36 22.02
C ASN A 54 -0.84 -3.47 22.70
N LYS A 55 -0.42 -2.56 23.58
CA LYS A 55 -1.25 -1.63 24.34
C LYS A 55 -0.49 -0.31 24.55
N PRO A 56 -1.19 0.79 24.86
CA PRO A 56 -0.53 2.07 25.15
C PRO A 56 0.50 1.94 26.27
N TRP A 57 1.51 2.82 26.24
CA TRP A 57 2.65 2.78 27.16
C TRP A 57 2.23 2.70 28.64
N GLU A 58 1.21 3.47 29.04
CA GLU A 58 0.70 3.50 30.42
C GLU A 58 0.12 2.17 30.91
N ALA A 59 -0.35 1.33 30.00
CA ALA A 59 -0.91 0.01 30.30
C ALA A 59 0.14 -1.10 30.18
N SER A 60 1.33 -0.80 29.64
CA SER A 60 2.43 -1.74 29.45
C SER A 60 3.32 -1.84 30.69
N SER A 61 3.57 -3.08 31.13
CA SER A 61 4.57 -3.35 32.16
C SER A 61 5.99 -3.19 31.61
N ARG A 62 6.93 -2.92 32.52
CA ARG A 62 8.36 -2.82 32.17
C ARG A 62 8.88 -4.10 31.50
N THR A 63 8.48 -5.26 32.02
CA THR A 63 8.85 -6.56 31.45
C THR A 63 8.37 -6.70 30.02
N GLU A 64 7.09 -6.42 29.74
CA GLU A 64 6.55 -6.48 28.36
C GLU A 64 7.32 -5.58 27.39
N ILE A 65 7.76 -4.40 27.83
CA ILE A 65 8.53 -3.45 27.01
C ILE A 65 9.94 -3.96 26.72
N GLU A 66 10.63 -4.46 27.76
CA GLU A 66 12.06 -4.81 27.69
C GLU A 66 12.31 -6.20 27.07
N THR A 67 11.31 -7.09 27.04
CA THR A 67 11.49 -8.44 26.47
C THR A 67 11.07 -8.56 25.00
N ARG A 68 10.67 -7.48 24.32
CA ARG A 68 10.16 -7.51 22.93
C ARG A 68 11.12 -8.12 21.91
N GLU A 69 12.42 -8.01 22.16
CA GLU A 69 13.43 -8.63 21.30
C GLU A 69 13.29 -10.16 21.26
N GLY A 70 12.78 -10.77 22.33
CA GLY A 70 12.49 -12.21 22.42
C GLY A 70 11.13 -12.63 21.85
N ASN A 71 10.25 -11.68 21.49
CA ASN A 71 8.94 -12.01 20.95
C ASN A 71 9.05 -12.73 19.60
N ILE A 72 8.21 -13.75 19.44
CA ILE A 72 8.02 -14.47 18.17
C ILE A 72 7.43 -13.50 17.15
N VAL A 73 7.97 -13.52 15.93
CA VAL A 73 7.46 -12.73 14.82
C VAL A 73 6.34 -13.52 14.14
N ASP A 74 5.17 -12.91 14.04
CA ASP A 74 4.00 -13.45 13.37
C ASP A 74 3.44 -12.38 12.41
N ASN A 75 3.30 -12.74 11.14
CA ASN A 75 2.77 -11.86 10.09
C ASN A 75 1.31 -12.18 9.71
N THR A 76 0.65 -13.03 10.48
CA THR A 76 -0.78 -13.36 10.32
C THR A 76 -1.70 -12.21 10.77
N PRO A 77 -1.47 -11.57 11.94
CA PRO A 77 -2.31 -10.46 12.39
C PRO A 77 -2.12 -9.25 11.50
N GLN A 78 -3.22 -8.61 11.09
CA GLN A 78 -3.21 -7.39 10.30
C GLN A 78 -4.27 -6.41 10.81
N TYR A 79 -3.95 -5.12 10.74
CA TYR A 79 -4.91 -4.04 11.00
C TYR A 79 -5.11 -3.23 9.73
N ALA A 80 -6.34 -3.22 9.21
CA ALA A 80 -6.69 -2.50 7.99
C ALA A 80 -7.54 -1.25 8.29
N SER A 81 -7.19 -0.14 7.65
CA SER A 81 -7.97 1.08 7.62
C SER A 81 -8.68 1.20 6.27
N VAL A 82 -9.96 1.57 6.29
CA VAL A 82 -10.74 1.87 5.08
C VAL A 82 -10.93 3.37 4.98
N VAL A 83 -10.33 3.99 3.97
CA VAL A 83 -10.34 5.43 3.78
C VAL A 83 -11.09 5.84 2.53
N ARG A 84 -11.78 6.98 2.63
CA ARG A 84 -12.31 7.67 1.45
C ARG A 84 -11.26 8.65 0.96
N TYR A 85 -10.84 8.48 -0.29
CA TYR A 85 -9.81 9.31 -0.91
C TYR A 85 -10.35 10.02 -2.16
N ARG A 86 -9.69 11.11 -2.54
CA ARG A 86 -10.02 11.86 -3.77
C ARG A 86 -8.73 12.20 -4.51
N ILE A 87 -8.67 11.78 -5.78
CA ILE A 87 -7.61 12.14 -6.71
C ILE A 87 -8.25 12.89 -7.89
N GLY A 88 -8.04 14.21 -7.94
CA GLY A 88 -8.77 15.12 -8.82
C GLY A 88 -10.29 14.95 -8.71
N GLU A 89 -10.95 14.47 -9.77
CA GLU A 89 -12.40 14.22 -9.80
C GLU A 89 -12.78 12.76 -9.47
N VAL A 90 -11.79 11.90 -9.27
CA VAL A 90 -12.02 10.48 -8.97
C VAL A 90 -12.14 10.32 -7.45
N ARG A 91 -13.27 9.75 -7.03
CA ARG A 91 -13.51 9.32 -5.65
C ARG A 91 -13.13 7.85 -5.53
N LEU A 92 -12.32 7.54 -4.54
CA LEU A 92 -11.83 6.19 -4.25
C LEU A 92 -12.22 5.80 -2.83
N ILE A 93 -12.44 4.51 -2.62
CA ILE A 93 -12.43 3.88 -1.31
C ILE A 93 -11.27 2.92 -1.33
N LEU A 94 -10.33 3.08 -0.41
CA LEU A 94 -9.11 2.29 -0.33
C LEU A 94 -9.09 1.55 1.01
N GLY A 95 -8.87 0.25 0.97
CA GLY A 95 -8.49 -0.53 2.13
C GLY A 95 -6.97 -0.71 2.12
N GLY A 96 -6.32 -0.45 3.25
CA GLY A 96 -4.88 -0.66 3.38
C GLY A 96 -4.50 -1.01 4.81
N GLU A 97 -3.49 -1.87 4.92
CA GLU A 97 -2.85 -2.18 6.19
C GLU A 97 -2.20 -0.93 6.79
N VAL A 98 -2.24 -0.83 8.12
CA VAL A 98 -1.59 0.22 8.90
C VAL A 98 -0.84 -0.46 10.04
N ASP A 99 0.46 -0.12 10.17
CA ASP A 99 1.35 -0.84 11.08
C ASP A 99 1.09 -0.52 12.55
N CYS A 100 0.96 0.77 12.90
CA CYS A 100 0.69 1.17 14.28
C CYS A 100 0.13 2.58 14.46
N VAL A 101 -0.17 2.90 15.72
CA VAL A 101 -0.55 4.22 16.21
C VAL A 101 0.66 4.88 16.86
N TRP A 102 0.89 6.16 16.57
CA TRP A 102 2.02 6.96 17.06
C TRP A 102 1.96 7.21 18.57
N ASP A 103 0.78 7.60 19.05
CA ASP A 103 0.55 8.14 20.39
C ASP A 103 -0.70 7.51 21.02
N TYR A 104 -1.89 7.83 20.50
CA TYR A 104 -3.17 7.31 20.96
C TYR A 104 -4.14 7.16 19.79
N LYS A 105 -5.12 6.29 19.97
CA LYS A 105 -6.20 6.12 19.01
C LYS A 105 -7.42 6.88 19.54
N PRO A 106 -7.89 7.95 18.87
CA PRO A 106 -9.09 8.63 19.30
C PRO A 106 -10.32 7.72 19.19
N GLU A 107 -11.30 7.95 20.05
CA GLU A 107 -12.59 7.28 19.99
C GLU A 107 -13.50 7.93 18.92
N PRO A 108 -14.40 7.17 18.29
CA PRO A 108 -15.38 7.73 17.37
C PRO A 108 -16.17 8.88 18.04
N PRO A 109 -16.46 9.97 17.31
CA PRO A 109 -16.43 10.11 15.85
C PRO A 109 -15.09 10.61 15.28
N GLU A 110 -14.08 10.85 16.11
CA GLU A 110 -12.79 11.37 15.66
C GLU A 110 -12.03 10.33 14.82
N SER A 111 -11.36 10.82 13.77
CA SER A 111 -10.64 9.95 12.86
C SER A 111 -9.24 9.62 13.40
N PRO A 112 -8.83 8.34 13.47
CA PRO A 112 -7.49 7.96 13.90
C PRO A 112 -6.40 8.21 12.85
N LEU A 113 -6.74 8.67 11.64
CA LEU A 113 -5.79 8.76 10.51
C LEU A 113 -4.55 9.61 10.80
N SER A 114 -4.70 10.74 11.50
CA SER A 114 -3.58 11.61 11.88
C SER A 114 -2.62 10.99 12.92
N HIS A 115 -3.04 9.89 13.54
CA HIS A 115 -2.29 9.17 14.57
C HIS A 115 -1.58 7.93 14.03
N TYR A 116 -1.84 7.54 12.78
CA TYR A 116 -1.20 6.37 12.19
C TYR A 116 0.25 6.61 11.77
N VAL A 117 0.99 5.51 11.75
CA VAL A 117 2.40 5.45 11.35
C VAL A 117 2.64 4.23 10.47
N GLU A 118 3.45 4.42 9.44
CA GLU A 118 4.03 3.34 8.65
C GLU A 118 5.45 3.04 9.15
N LEU A 119 5.77 1.78 9.39
CA LEU A 119 7.08 1.28 9.77
C LEU A 119 7.74 0.63 8.56
N LYS A 120 8.99 1.00 8.28
CA LYS A 120 9.77 0.41 7.19
C LYS A 120 11.18 0.12 7.65
N THR A 121 11.84 -0.81 6.95
CA THR A 121 13.28 -1.01 7.11
C THR A 121 14.05 -0.77 5.82
N SER A 122 15.30 -0.33 5.95
CA SER A 122 16.22 -0.26 4.83
C SER A 122 17.65 -0.53 5.28
N LYS A 123 18.50 -0.99 4.36
CA LYS A 123 19.95 -0.93 4.58
C LYS A 123 20.38 0.52 4.81
N SER A 124 21.31 0.73 5.75
CA SER A 124 21.95 2.02 5.97
C SER A 124 22.72 2.45 4.73
N GLN A 125 22.61 3.73 4.38
CA GLN A 125 23.29 4.32 3.24
C GLN A 125 24.74 4.66 3.64
N LYS A 126 25.72 3.99 3.02
CA LYS A 126 27.14 4.20 3.31
C LYS A 126 27.79 5.19 2.34
N SER A 127 27.13 5.46 1.21
CA SER A 127 27.61 6.34 0.16
C SER A 127 26.51 7.24 -0.42
N PRO A 128 26.86 8.35 -1.11
CA PRO A 128 25.90 9.16 -1.85
C PRO A 128 25.10 8.35 -2.90
N LYS A 129 25.71 7.31 -3.47
CA LYS A 129 25.04 6.40 -4.41
C LYS A 129 23.94 5.59 -3.72
N ASP A 130 24.20 5.03 -2.55
CA ASP A 130 23.19 4.28 -1.78
C ASP A 130 22.01 5.18 -1.39
N ARG A 131 22.32 6.43 -1.04
CA ARG A 131 21.31 7.45 -0.75
C ARG A 131 20.43 7.74 -1.96
N SER A 132 21.03 7.95 -3.13
CA SER A 132 20.29 8.15 -4.38
C SER A 132 19.38 6.96 -4.72
N ILE A 133 19.86 5.72 -4.52
CA ILE A 133 19.07 4.50 -4.72
C ILE A 133 17.89 4.45 -3.75
N PHE A 134 18.12 4.74 -2.47
CA PHE A 134 17.06 4.78 -1.45
C PHE A 134 15.99 5.82 -1.80
N GLU A 135 16.41 7.04 -2.10
CA GLU A 135 15.52 8.16 -2.46
C GLU A 135 14.73 7.87 -3.74
N ARG A 136 15.38 7.32 -4.78
CA ARG A 136 14.74 7.02 -6.07
C ARG A 136 13.75 5.85 -6.01
N HIS A 137 14.10 4.77 -5.31
CA HIS A 137 13.37 3.50 -5.45
C HIS A 137 12.52 3.10 -4.24
N LYS A 138 12.95 3.43 -3.02
CA LYS A 138 12.22 3.05 -1.80
C LYS A 138 11.35 4.17 -1.29
N LEU A 139 11.91 5.37 -1.18
CA LEU A 139 11.22 6.50 -0.59
C LEU A 139 10.01 6.95 -1.41
N LEU A 140 10.05 6.80 -2.75
CA LEU A 140 8.87 6.94 -3.63
C LEU A 140 7.73 5.99 -3.22
N LYS A 141 8.04 4.70 -3.01
CA LYS A 141 7.03 3.70 -2.67
C LYS A 141 6.43 3.94 -1.29
N PHE A 142 7.29 4.27 -0.32
CA PHE A 142 6.86 4.61 1.04
C PHE A 142 5.93 5.83 1.01
N TRP A 143 6.32 6.88 0.30
CA TRP A 143 5.47 8.05 0.10
C TRP A 143 4.14 7.68 -0.54
N ALA A 144 4.13 6.94 -1.66
CA ALA A 144 2.90 6.62 -2.38
C ALA A 144 1.91 5.82 -1.52
N GLN A 145 2.39 4.81 -0.78
CA GLN A 145 1.56 4.00 0.12
C GLN A 145 0.94 4.86 1.22
N SER A 146 1.76 5.58 1.97
CA SER A 146 1.30 6.38 3.11
C SER A 146 0.45 7.57 2.67
N PHE A 147 0.76 8.20 1.53
CA PHE A 147 0.00 9.31 0.97
C PHE A 147 -1.42 8.92 0.60
N LEU A 148 -1.60 7.77 -0.07
CA LEU A 148 -2.93 7.28 -0.48
C LEU A 148 -3.81 6.88 0.70
N LEU A 149 -3.21 6.39 1.79
CA LEU A 149 -3.93 6.02 3.02
C LEU A 149 -4.07 7.18 4.02
N GLY A 150 -3.48 8.34 3.73
CA GLY A 150 -3.50 9.50 4.64
C GLY A 150 -2.66 9.32 5.90
N VAL A 151 -1.71 8.38 5.90
CA VAL A 151 -0.78 8.13 7.02
C VAL A 151 0.28 9.24 7.04
N PRO A 152 0.37 10.04 8.11
CA PRO A 152 1.21 11.26 8.12
C PRO A 152 2.70 10.99 8.36
N LYS A 153 3.08 9.85 8.91
CA LYS A 153 4.46 9.54 9.31
C LYS A 153 4.92 8.18 8.77
N VAL A 154 6.14 8.16 8.25
CA VAL A 154 6.86 6.94 7.92
C VAL A 154 8.12 6.88 8.78
N ILE A 155 8.28 5.85 9.59
CA ILE A 155 9.46 5.62 10.42
C ILE A 155 10.29 4.53 9.76
N VAL A 156 11.54 4.87 9.42
CA VAL A 156 12.46 3.95 8.74
C VAL A 156 13.58 3.55 9.70
N GLY A 157 13.66 2.26 9.99
CA GLY A 157 14.82 1.64 10.63
C GLY A 157 15.92 1.36 9.61
N PHE A 158 17.07 2.04 9.75
CA PHE A 158 18.26 1.79 8.94
C PHE A 158 19.17 0.77 9.62
N ARG A 159 19.40 -0.35 8.93
CA ARG A 159 20.13 -1.51 9.47
C ARG A 159 21.39 -1.83 8.67
N SER A 160 22.31 -2.53 9.32
CA SER A 160 23.46 -3.15 8.67
C SER A 160 23.04 -4.29 7.74
N ASP A 161 24.01 -4.81 6.98
CA ASP A 161 23.84 -6.03 6.18
C ASP A 161 23.58 -7.27 7.06
N SER A 162 24.09 -7.27 8.31
CA SER A 162 23.85 -8.33 9.31
C SER A 162 22.52 -8.20 10.06
N GLY A 163 21.72 -7.16 9.80
CA GLY A 163 20.41 -6.98 10.43
C GLY A 163 20.39 -6.13 11.69
N LEU A 164 21.54 -5.62 12.14
CA LEU A 164 21.58 -4.75 13.32
C LEU A 164 21.00 -3.39 12.98
N LEU A 165 20.02 -2.93 13.76
CA LEU A 165 19.46 -1.59 13.64
C LEU A 165 20.53 -0.57 14.05
N GLN A 166 20.84 0.38 13.17
CA GLN A 166 21.90 1.36 13.35
C GLN A 166 21.35 2.77 13.58
N SER A 167 20.23 3.12 12.96
CA SER A 167 19.52 4.37 13.22
C SER A 167 18.05 4.27 12.86
N ILE A 168 17.26 5.19 13.39
CA ILE A 168 15.84 5.36 13.04
C ILE A 168 15.66 6.78 12.53
N ARG A 169 14.86 6.95 11.49
CA ARG A 169 14.47 8.27 10.99
C ARG A 169 12.99 8.33 10.69
N THR A 170 12.36 9.39 11.18
CA THR A 170 10.98 9.73 10.86
C THR A 170 10.92 10.64 9.64
N PHE A 171 10.04 10.33 8.71
CA PHE A 171 9.71 11.12 7.55
C PHE A 171 8.24 11.53 7.63
N GLU A 172 7.96 12.82 7.59
CA GLU A 172 6.59 13.31 7.40
C GLU A 172 6.18 13.09 5.95
N THR A 173 5.12 12.33 5.71
CA THR A 173 4.69 11.89 4.37
C THR A 173 4.59 13.04 3.39
N GLN A 174 3.99 14.17 3.80
CA GLN A 174 3.83 15.35 2.94
C GLN A 174 5.15 16.05 2.59
N LYS A 175 6.19 15.91 3.42
CA LYS A 175 7.51 16.53 3.19
C LYS A 175 8.41 15.67 2.31
N ILE A 176 8.12 14.38 2.14
CA ILE A 176 8.95 13.44 1.37
C ILE A 176 9.29 13.95 -0.05
N PRO A 177 8.33 14.47 -0.86
CA PRO A 177 8.64 14.98 -2.19
C PRO A 177 9.64 16.15 -2.20
N GLY A 178 9.69 16.93 -1.11
CA GLY A 178 10.68 18.00 -0.93
C GLY A 178 12.07 17.46 -0.55
N ILE A 179 12.14 16.37 0.21
CA ILE A 179 13.40 15.75 0.66
C ILE A 179 14.24 15.22 -0.52
N VAL A 180 13.58 14.68 -1.55
CA VAL A 180 14.26 14.11 -2.72
C VAL A 180 14.65 15.17 -3.77
N ARG A 181 14.19 16.41 -3.60
CA ARG A 181 14.50 17.52 -4.51
C ARG A 181 15.90 18.05 -4.19
N GLN A 182 16.79 17.99 -5.17
CA GLN A 182 18.14 18.51 -5.04
C GLN A 182 18.19 20.03 -5.21
N PRO A 183 19.23 20.72 -4.69
CA PRO A 183 19.41 22.16 -4.86
C PRO A 183 19.49 22.60 -6.34
N SER A 184 19.96 21.72 -7.22
CA SER A 184 19.99 21.94 -8.67
C SER A 184 18.60 21.98 -9.34
N GLY A 185 17.53 21.69 -8.58
CA GLY A 185 16.18 21.51 -9.09
C GLY A 185 15.89 20.10 -9.60
N TYR A 186 16.91 19.23 -9.74
CA TYR A 186 16.72 17.84 -10.11
C TYR A 186 15.99 17.07 -9.00
N SER A 187 15.03 16.22 -9.38
CA SER A 187 14.35 15.29 -8.48
C SER A 187 14.26 13.92 -9.15
N PRO A 188 14.60 12.82 -8.47
CA PRO A 188 14.57 11.48 -9.06
C PRO A 188 13.15 11.02 -9.44
N TRP A 189 12.13 11.62 -8.84
CA TRP A 189 10.71 11.44 -9.15
C TRP A 189 9.94 12.69 -8.74
N ASN A 190 8.70 12.83 -9.22
CA ASN A 190 7.86 13.98 -8.94
C ASN A 190 6.46 13.53 -8.50
N ALA A 191 6.05 13.93 -7.30
CA ALA A 191 4.76 13.57 -6.71
C ALA A 191 3.57 14.02 -7.58
N ASN A 192 3.62 15.22 -8.15
CA ASN A 192 2.54 15.73 -9.00
C ASN A 192 2.42 14.90 -10.28
N ILE A 193 3.54 14.50 -10.89
CA ILE A 193 3.50 13.63 -12.07
C ILE A 193 2.88 12.28 -11.72
N ALA A 194 3.26 11.67 -10.58
CA ALA A 194 2.68 10.40 -10.14
C ALA A 194 1.17 10.51 -9.86
N ILE A 195 0.73 11.58 -9.20
CA ILE A 195 -0.68 11.85 -8.91
C ILE A 195 -1.46 12.08 -10.22
N SER A 196 -0.96 12.93 -11.11
CA SER A 196 -1.61 13.20 -12.40
C SER A 196 -1.72 11.94 -13.26
N PHE A 197 -0.69 11.09 -13.25
CA PHE A 197 -0.73 9.79 -13.93
C PHE A 197 -1.82 8.90 -13.35
N ALA A 198 -1.87 8.73 -12.01
CA ALA A 198 -2.89 7.93 -11.36
C ALA A 198 -4.32 8.47 -11.62
N GLU A 199 -4.51 9.79 -11.58
CA GLU A 199 -5.79 10.42 -11.96
C GLU A 199 -6.17 10.09 -13.41
N GLY A 200 -5.22 10.25 -14.34
CA GLY A 200 -5.41 10.00 -15.76
C GLY A 200 -5.83 8.54 -16.03
N VAL A 201 -5.13 7.58 -15.42
CA VAL A 201 -5.48 6.15 -15.51
C VAL A 201 -6.89 5.91 -14.97
N MET A 202 -7.21 6.42 -13.79
CA MET A 202 -8.54 6.21 -13.20
C MET A 202 -9.68 6.83 -14.02
N LYS A 203 -9.47 8.02 -14.60
CA LYS A 203 -10.42 8.66 -15.52
C LYS A 203 -10.58 7.84 -16.79
N TRP A 204 -9.48 7.39 -17.38
CA TRP A 204 -9.47 6.56 -18.57
C TRP A 204 -10.22 5.23 -18.35
N LEU A 205 -9.99 4.53 -17.23
CA LEU A 205 -10.73 3.31 -16.88
C LEU A 205 -12.24 3.56 -16.74
N ARG A 206 -12.61 4.69 -16.13
CA ARG A 206 -14.03 5.06 -15.97
C ARG A 206 -14.71 5.26 -17.33
N MET A 207 -14.00 5.82 -18.31
CA MET A 207 -14.54 6.10 -19.65
C MET A 207 -14.57 4.85 -20.55
N ASN A 208 -13.57 3.98 -20.45
CA ASN A 208 -13.37 2.89 -21.42
C ASN A 208 -13.96 1.54 -20.98
N ILE A 209 -14.20 1.32 -19.69
CA ILE A 209 -14.82 0.08 -19.21
C ILE A 209 -16.35 0.27 -19.21
N PRO A 210 -17.14 -0.48 -19.99
CA PRO A 210 -18.60 -0.43 -19.93
C PRO A 210 -19.13 -0.99 -18.61
N LYS A 211 -20.34 -0.58 -18.21
CA LYS A 211 -21.04 -1.19 -17.08
C LYS A 211 -21.52 -2.58 -17.47
N GLY A 212 -21.44 -3.53 -16.54
CA GLY A 212 -21.96 -4.89 -16.71
C GLY A 212 -21.16 -5.91 -15.90
N ASP A 213 -21.55 -7.17 -16.00
CA ASP A 213 -20.97 -8.26 -15.19
C ASP A 213 -19.66 -8.82 -15.77
N ALA A 214 -19.06 -8.12 -16.73
CA ALA A 214 -17.78 -8.50 -17.32
C ALA A 214 -16.61 -8.16 -16.39
N VAL A 215 -15.63 -9.07 -16.35
CA VAL A 215 -14.33 -8.83 -15.70
C VAL A 215 -13.35 -8.29 -16.75
N TRP A 216 -12.60 -7.26 -16.37
CA TRP A 216 -11.57 -6.63 -17.20
C TRP A 216 -10.21 -6.81 -16.56
N ARG A 217 -9.18 -6.93 -17.38
CA ARG A 217 -7.78 -6.92 -16.94
C ARG A 217 -7.15 -5.59 -17.31
N LEU A 218 -6.49 -4.97 -16.34
CA LEU A 218 -5.63 -3.81 -16.54
C LEU A 218 -4.18 -4.27 -16.40
N GLN A 219 -3.35 -4.00 -17.41
CA GLN A 219 -1.92 -4.29 -17.40
C GLN A 219 -1.12 -3.00 -17.56
N PHE A 220 -0.12 -2.79 -16.71
CA PHE A 220 0.92 -1.79 -16.96
C PHE A 220 2.21 -2.48 -17.36
N ARG A 221 2.85 -2.02 -18.44
CA ARG A 221 4.18 -2.48 -18.85
C ARG A 221 5.10 -1.29 -19.05
N GLY A 222 6.21 -1.29 -18.31
CA GLY A 222 7.22 -0.23 -18.41
C GLY A 222 7.73 -0.03 -19.84
N GLY A 223 7.51 1.15 -20.41
CA GLY A 223 7.89 1.50 -21.79
C GLY A 223 6.77 1.32 -22.83
N GLU A 224 5.76 0.49 -22.54
CA GLU A 224 4.62 0.24 -23.43
C GLU A 224 3.36 1.00 -22.98
N GLY A 225 3.20 1.23 -21.67
CA GLY A 225 2.10 2.00 -21.10
C GLY A 225 1.06 1.15 -20.38
N VAL A 226 -0.20 1.57 -20.46
CA VAL A 226 -1.34 0.96 -19.76
C VAL A 226 -2.31 0.38 -20.79
N GLU A 227 -2.66 -0.89 -20.64
CA GLU A 227 -3.60 -1.61 -21.50
C GLU A 227 -4.77 -2.14 -20.68
N VAL A 228 -5.98 -2.16 -21.26
CA VAL A 228 -7.16 -2.74 -20.64
C VAL A 228 -7.92 -3.59 -21.64
N TYR A 229 -8.30 -4.80 -21.25
CA TYR A 229 -9.06 -5.72 -22.10
C TYR A 229 -10.03 -6.59 -21.31
N LYS A 230 -11.11 -7.01 -21.96
CA LYS A 230 -12.14 -7.87 -21.37
C LYS A 230 -11.60 -9.29 -21.23
N LEU A 231 -11.84 -9.93 -20.08
CA LEU A 231 -11.51 -11.34 -19.86
C LEU A 231 -12.64 -12.27 -20.37
N PRO A 232 -12.34 -13.55 -20.66
CA PRO A 232 -13.35 -14.53 -21.04
C PRO A 232 -14.44 -14.69 -19.97
N GLU A 233 -15.64 -15.12 -20.36
CA GLU A 233 -16.79 -15.29 -19.45
C GLU A 233 -16.58 -16.36 -18.36
N THR A 234 -15.58 -17.23 -18.54
CA THR A 234 -15.15 -18.20 -17.52
C THR A 234 -14.46 -17.54 -16.32
N GLU A 235 -13.96 -16.31 -16.46
CA GLU A 235 -13.40 -15.53 -15.35
C GLU A 235 -14.53 -14.86 -14.58
N LEU A 236 -14.85 -15.45 -13.42
CA LEU A 236 -15.89 -14.94 -12.54
C LEU A 236 -15.44 -13.66 -11.83
N CYS A 237 -16.41 -12.79 -11.58
CA CYS A 237 -16.18 -11.61 -10.75
C CYS A 237 -15.80 -12.03 -9.32
N PHE A 238 -14.80 -11.35 -8.76
CA PHE A 238 -14.30 -11.59 -7.40
C PHE A 238 -15.23 -11.09 -6.29
N LEU A 239 -16.30 -10.38 -6.66
CA LEU A 239 -17.33 -9.98 -5.70
C LEU A 239 -18.13 -11.19 -5.25
N THR A 240 -18.26 -11.36 -3.94
CA THR A 240 -19.00 -12.49 -3.38
C THR A 240 -20.50 -12.37 -3.67
N LYS A 241 -21.20 -13.51 -3.69
CA LYS A 241 -22.65 -13.55 -3.93
C LYS A 241 -23.39 -12.75 -2.86
N GLU A 242 -23.00 -12.93 -1.61
CA GLU A 242 -23.56 -12.26 -0.44
C GLU A 242 -23.42 -10.73 -0.56
N PHE A 243 -22.25 -10.25 -1.01
CA PHE A 243 -22.04 -8.82 -1.22
C PHE A 243 -22.89 -8.26 -2.36
N MET A 244 -23.01 -9.01 -3.47
CA MET A 244 -23.83 -8.59 -4.61
C MET A 244 -25.32 -8.57 -4.25
N GLU A 245 -25.81 -9.57 -3.53
CA GLU A 245 -27.19 -9.64 -3.03
C GLU A 245 -27.50 -8.52 -2.04
N TRP A 246 -26.60 -8.27 -1.09
CA TRP A 246 -26.70 -7.13 -0.18
C TRP A 246 -26.74 -5.81 -0.95
N ARG A 247 -25.88 -5.60 -1.95
CA ARG A 247 -25.88 -4.38 -2.77
C ARG A 247 -27.19 -4.16 -3.52
N LYS A 248 -27.82 -5.23 -4.01
CA LYS A 248 -29.14 -5.17 -4.68
C LYS A 248 -30.24 -4.79 -3.67
N SER A 249 -30.22 -5.36 -2.47
CA SER A 249 -31.22 -5.06 -1.43
C SER A 249 -31.20 -3.61 -0.94
N GLN A 250 -30.04 -2.94 -1.03
CA GLN A 250 -29.90 -1.51 -0.69
C GLN A 250 -30.45 -0.55 -1.77
N ASN A 251 -30.77 -1.03 -2.97
CA ASN A 251 -31.20 -0.20 -4.11
C ASN A 251 -32.46 -0.75 -4.83
N PRO A 252 -33.56 -1.04 -4.12
CA PRO A 252 -34.74 -1.69 -4.70
C PRO A 252 -35.47 -0.87 -5.78
N LEU A 253 -35.19 0.44 -5.88
CA LEU A 253 -35.95 1.39 -6.71
C LEU A 253 -35.50 1.54 -8.17
N LYS A 254 -34.53 0.75 -8.65
CA LYS A 254 -34.06 0.83 -10.06
C LYS A 254 -34.57 -0.28 -10.98
N GLU A 255 -35.18 -1.35 -10.46
CA GLU A 255 -35.73 -2.43 -11.28
C GLU A 255 -37.20 -2.23 -11.68
N GLN A 256 -37.89 -1.20 -11.17
CA GLN A 256 -39.28 -0.88 -11.53
C GLN A 256 -39.46 0.12 -12.69
N ARG A 257 -38.38 0.50 -13.38
CA ARG A 257 -38.48 1.29 -14.61
C ARG A 257 -37.78 0.54 -15.75
N GLY A 258 -38.43 -0.55 -16.16
CA GLY A 258 -38.31 -1.08 -17.52
C GLY A 258 -39.00 -0.14 -18.52
#